data_AF-A0A921ZUU5-F1
#
_entry.id   AF-A0A921ZUU5-F1
#
_cell.length_a   1.000
_cell.length_b   1.000
_cell.length_c   1.000
_cell.angle_alpha   90.00
_cell.angle_beta   90.00
_cell.angle_gamma   90.00
#
_symmetry.space_group_name_H-M   'P 1'
#
loop_
_entity.id
_entity.type
_entity.pdbx_description
1 polymer ?
#
loop_
_entity_poly.entity_id
_entity_poly.type
_entity_poly.pdbx_seq_one_letter_code
_entity_poly.pdbx_strand_id
1 'polypeptide(L)'
;MQIAPFNYIKRSKHYDPSKWPLSSSTNPPSPQADLMVHLPQIRDEHQNYISELARYSNEVTTTFKEAGSDAENKAVTELCLRGLQLLSSWCSVLTELCSWKLLHPTDHASNPRCPPTAEEYERATRYNYTSEEKFAMIEVIAMIKGLQVLMARMETVFADAARRSIYAELQDFVQLALREPLRKAIKNKKDLIRSIIVSVRETCGDWARGCEPQQDPALRGKKDGEASFTIKVPRRNVGPSSTQLYMVRTQLEALISDKSGGRRTLRKDLDAATLHQIESFHRTSFYWTYLLNLP
;
A
#
# COMPACT_ATOMS: atom_id res chain seq x y z
N MET A 1 22.27 15.70 1.58
CA MET A 1 21.51 16.94 1.82
C MET A 1 20.18 16.55 2.45
N GLN A 2 19.95 16.95 3.71
CA GLN A 2 18.68 16.68 4.41
C GLN A 2 17.77 17.90 4.35
N ILE A 3 16.47 17.69 4.52
CA ILE A 3 15.46 18.75 4.51
C ILE A 3 14.79 18.79 5.89
N ALA A 4 14.88 19.92 6.58
CA ALA A 4 14.16 20.16 7.82
C ALA A 4 12.75 20.73 7.51
N PRO A 5 11.64 19.99 7.71
CA PRO A 5 10.32 20.40 7.24
C PRO A 5 9.84 21.74 7.84
N PHE A 6 10.16 22.00 9.11
CA PHE A 6 9.80 23.27 9.76
C PHE A 6 10.46 24.50 9.12
N ASN A 7 11.55 24.34 8.35
CA ASN A 7 12.14 25.47 7.65
C ASN A 7 11.21 26.04 6.57
N TYR A 8 10.37 25.23 5.94
CA TYR A 8 9.37 25.74 4.99
C TYR A 8 8.32 26.60 5.68
N ILE A 9 7.87 26.18 6.86
CA ILE A 9 6.87 26.90 7.65
C ILE A 9 7.45 28.23 8.16
N LYS A 10 8.64 28.19 8.76
CA LYS A 10 9.35 29.38 9.29
C LYS A 10 9.65 30.43 8.23
N ARG A 11 9.88 30.01 6.98
CA ARG A 11 10.17 30.90 5.85
C ARG A 11 8.91 31.38 5.11
N SER A 12 7.73 30.94 5.52
CA SER A 12 6.47 31.38 4.90
C SER A 12 6.18 32.84 5.23
N LYS A 13 5.56 33.57 4.29
CA LYS A 13 5.24 35.00 4.42
C LYS A 13 4.38 35.33 5.64
N HIS A 14 3.58 34.37 6.09
CA HIS A 14 2.60 34.53 7.18
C HIS A 14 2.95 33.66 8.40
N TYR A 15 4.23 33.34 8.58
CA TYR A 15 4.66 32.57 9.75
C TYR A 15 4.38 33.35 11.03
N ASP A 16 3.66 32.71 11.95
CA ASP A 16 3.34 33.21 13.27
C ASP A 16 3.77 32.13 14.29
N PRO A 17 4.83 32.39 15.08
CA PRO A 17 5.32 31.43 16.07
C PRO A 17 4.26 30.97 17.07
N SER A 18 3.31 31.85 17.44
CA SER A 18 2.26 31.53 18.41
C SER A 18 1.28 30.46 17.91
N LYS A 19 1.16 30.31 16.59
CA LYS A 19 0.30 29.30 15.94
C LYS A 19 1.03 28.00 15.63
N TRP A 20 2.36 27.97 15.79
CA TRP A 20 3.20 26.85 15.43
C TRP A 20 4.21 26.49 16.53
N PRO A 21 3.72 26.11 17.73
CA PRO A 21 4.55 25.94 18.94
C PRO A 21 5.69 24.92 18.77
N LEU A 22 5.47 23.84 17.99
CA LEU A 22 6.50 22.83 17.72
C LEU A 22 7.61 23.36 16.81
N SER A 23 7.29 24.22 15.85
CA SER A 23 8.30 24.82 14.97
C SER A 23 9.10 25.90 15.72
N SER A 24 8.46 26.65 16.60
CA SER A 24 9.09 27.77 17.32
C SER A 24 9.94 27.30 18.51
N SER A 25 9.80 26.05 18.95
CA SER A 25 10.68 25.46 19.97
C SER A 25 12.13 25.38 19.48
N THR A 26 13.07 25.72 20.35
CA THR A 26 14.51 25.61 20.08
C THR A 26 14.97 24.16 20.03
N ASN A 27 14.34 23.29 20.84
CA ASN A 27 14.60 21.85 20.91
C ASN A 27 13.26 21.09 20.93
N PRO A 28 12.57 20.96 19.78
CA PRO A 28 11.34 20.17 19.74
C PRO A 28 11.67 18.69 20.01
N PRO A 29 10.87 17.99 20.84
CA PRO A 29 10.98 16.55 20.96
C PRO A 29 10.76 15.91 19.59
N SER A 30 11.66 15.03 19.18
CA SER A 30 11.67 14.44 17.85
C SER A 30 11.63 12.93 17.97
N PRO A 31 10.50 12.26 17.61
CA PRO A 31 10.43 10.80 17.56
C PRO A 31 11.53 10.18 16.68
N GLN A 32 11.93 10.89 15.62
CA GLN A 32 13.01 10.47 14.72
C GLN A 32 14.39 10.41 15.40
N ALA A 33 14.56 11.02 16.56
CA ALA A 33 15.83 11.02 17.28
C ALA A 33 16.04 9.76 18.13
N ASP A 34 15.00 8.96 18.36
CA ASP A 34 15.01 7.86 19.32
C ASP A 34 14.61 6.52 18.69
N LEU A 35 15.63 5.74 18.31
CA LEU A 35 15.46 4.38 17.82
C LEU A 35 14.97 3.41 18.90
N MET A 36 15.30 3.67 20.17
CA MET A 36 15.11 2.71 21.25
C MET A 36 13.63 2.49 21.55
N VAL A 37 12.81 3.52 21.38
CA VAL A 37 11.34 3.43 21.53
C VAL A 37 10.73 2.48 20.50
N HIS A 38 11.31 2.38 19.31
CA HIS A 38 10.81 1.52 18.23
C HIS A 38 11.30 0.07 18.31
N LEU A 39 12.45 -0.16 18.95
CA LEU A 39 13.15 -1.45 18.93
C LEU A 39 12.31 -2.64 19.46
N PRO A 40 11.54 -2.53 20.57
CA PRO A 40 10.71 -3.64 21.04
C PRO A 40 9.65 -4.06 20.03
N GLN A 41 9.00 -3.09 19.38
CA GLN A 41 7.98 -3.36 18.36
C GLN A 41 8.60 -4.04 17.13
N ILE A 42 9.74 -3.53 16.65
CA ILE A 42 10.44 -4.12 15.50
C ILE A 42 10.81 -5.59 15.77
N ARG A 43 11.29 -5.92 16.98
CA ARG A 43 11.64 -7.29 17.36
C ARG A 43 10.42 -8.22 17.35
N ASP A 44 9.30 -7.78 17.93
CA ASP A 44 8.06 -8.56 17.97
C ASP A 44 7.50 -8.78 16.55
N GLU A 45 7.42 -7.71 15.75
CA GLU A 45 6.99 -7.79 14.34
C GLU A 45 7.87 -8.74 13.54
N HIS A 46 9.19 -8.66 13.70
CA HIS A 46 10.15 -9.53 13.03
C HIS A 46 9.97 -11.00 13.42
N GLN A 47 9.85 -11.30 14.71
CA GLN A 47 9.63 -12.66 15.20
C GLN A 47 8.32 -13.25 14.67
N ASN A 48 7.23 -12.48 14.74
CA ASN A 48 5.91 -12.90 14.30
C ASN A 48 5.89 -13.15 12.78
N TYR A 49 6.43 -12.23 11.99
CA TYR A 49 6.44 -12.35 10.54
C TYR A 49 7.33 -13.50 10.04
N ILE A 50 8.54 -13.66 10.58
CA ILE A 50 9.43 -14.75 10.15
C ILE A 50 8.83 -16.12 10.47
N SER A 51 8.19 -16.26 11.63
CA SER A 51 7.54 -17.52 12.01
C SER A 51 6.44 -17.89 11.02
N GLU A 52 5.64 -16.92 10.59
CA GLU A 52 4.61 -17.12 9.58
C GLU A 52 5.21 -17.43 8.20
N LEU A 53 6.20 -16.64 7.75
CA LEU A 53 6.89 -16.84 6.46
C LEU A 53 7.52 -18.23 6.37
N ALA A 54 8.18 -18.68 7.43
CA ALA A 54 8.82 -20.00 7.48
C ALA A 54 7.80 -21.14 7.29
N ARG A 55 6.59 -21.00 7.85
CA ARG A 55 5.50 -21.98 7.65
C ARG A 55 5.14 -22.11 6.17
N TYR A 56 4.93 -21.00 5.48
CA TYR A 56 4.62 -20.99 4.05
C TYR A 56 5.78 -21.51 3.20
N SER A 57 7.02 -21.13 3.52
CA SER A 57 8.21 -21.64 2.84
C SER A 57 8.33 -23.16 2.94
N ASN A 58 8.07 -23.71 4.12
CA ASN A 58 8.13 -25.16 4.35
C ASN A 58 7.00 -25.89 3.61
N GLU A 59 5.78 -25.35 3.63
CA GLU A 59 4.65 -25.92 2.90
C GLU A 59 4.95 -26.02 1.41
N VAL A 60 5.46 -24.94 0.80
CA VAL A 60 5.83 -24.91 -0.62
C VAL A 60 6.93 -25.93 -0.94
N THR A 61 7.92 -26.07 -0.05
CA THR A 61 9.06 -26.99 -0.28
C THR A 61 8.66 -28.46 -0.16
N THR A 62 7.70 -28.77 0.72
CA THR A 62 7.34 -30.15 1.08
C THR A 62 6.11 -30.68 0.35
N THR A 63 5.28 -29.80 -0.21
CA THR A 63 4.05 -30.18 -0.91
C THR A 63 4.10 -29.80 -2.38
N PHE A 64 3.70 -30.73 -3.25
CA PHE A 64 3.45 -30.43 -4.66
C PHE A 64 1.97 -30.04 -4.82
N LYS A 65 1.71 -28.76 -5.10
CA LYS A 65 0.38 -28.23 -5.46
C LYS A 65 0.49 -27.53 -6.82
N GLU A 66 -0.29 -27.96 -7.82
CA GLU A 66 -0.26 -27.38 -9.17
C GLU A 66 -0.81 -25.93 -9.22
N ALA A 67 -1.79 -25.61 -8.38
CA ALA A 67 -2.30 -24.25 -8.18
C ALA A 67 -2.98 -24.11 -6.81
N GLY A 68 -2.63 -23.08 -6.05
CA GLY A 68 -3.32 -22.73 -4.82
C GLY A 68 -4.75 -22.25 -5.09
N SER A 69 -5.64 -22.44 -4.13
CA SER A 69 -6.99 -21.86 -4.11
C SER A 69 -6.96 -20.33 -4.08
N ASP A 70 -8.08 -19.68 -4.41
CA ASP A 70 -8.20 -18.20 -4.35
C ASP A 70 -7.84 -17.67 -2.95
N ALA A 71 -8.23 -18.38 -1.88
CA ALA A 71 -7.91 -17.99 -0.50
C ALA A 71 -6.41 -18.13 -0.17
N GLU A 72 -5.77 -19.22 -0.61
CA GLU A 72 -4.32 -19.42 -0.41
C GLU A 72 -3.51 -18.37 -1.18
N ASN A 73 -3.84 -18.13 -2.46
CA ASN A 73 -3.15 -17.10 -3.26
C ASN A 73 -3.28 -15.72 -2.64
N LYS A 74 -4.47 -15.38 -2.13
CA LYS A 74 -4.70 -14.12 -1.44
C LYS A 74 -3.87 -14.01 -0.16
N ALA A 75 -3.86 -15.04 0.68
CA ALA A 75 -3.08 -15.04 1.91
C ALA A 75 -1.57 -14.87 1.65
N VAL A 76 -1.05 -15.55 0.63
CA VAL A 76 0.37 -15.42 0.23
C VAL A 76 0.67 -14.02 -0.34
N THR A 77 -0.26 -13.45 -1.10
CA THR A 77 -0.14 -12.07 -1.62
C THR A 77 -0.15 -11.04 -0.48
N GLU A 78 -1.01 -11.20 0.51
CA GLU A 78 -1.08 -10.36 1.71
C GLU A 78 0.16 -10.52 2.58
N LEU A 79 0.72 -11.73 2.71
CA LEU A 79 1.99 -11.99 3.37
C LEU A 79 3.14 -11.24 2.67
N CYS A 80 3.19 -11.27 1.34
CA CYS A 80 4.18 -10.53 0.56
C CYS A 80 4.09 -9.02 0.83
N LEU A 81 2.88 -8.45 0.74
CA LEU A 81 2.66 -7.02 1.00
C LEU A 81 3.09 -6.62 2.41
N ARG A 82 2.70 -7.40 3.43
CA ARG A 82 3.11 -7.14 4.83
C ARG A 82 4.63 -7.15 4.99
N GLY A 83 5.32 -8.10 4.34
CA GLY A 83 6.79 -8.17 4.41
C GLY A 83 7.46 -6.93 3.82
N LEU A 84 6.98 -6.47 2.66
CA LEU A 84 7.46 -5.23 2.03
C LEU A 84 7.19 -4.01 2.91
N GLN A 85 6.02 -3.95 3.56
CA GLN A 85 5.65 -2.85 4.47
C GLN A 85 6.53 -2.84 5.73
N LEU A 86 6.83 -4.01 6.32
CA LEU A 86 7.76 -4.13 7.45
C LEU A 86 9.16 -3.66 7.07
N LEU A 87 9.71 -4.15 5.95
CA LEU A 87 11.00 -3.70 5.43
C LEU A 87 11.02 -2.18 5.20
N SER A 88 9.97 -1.63 4.58
CA SER A 88 9.84 -0.18 4.36
C SER A 88 9.80 0.59 5.68
N SER A 89 9.03 0.11 6.66
CA SER A 89 8.89 0.74 7.98
C SER A 89 10.24 0.80 8.71
N TRP A 90 10.92 -0.34 8.83
CA TRP A 90 12.19 -0.42 9.56
C TRP A 90 13.31 0.35 8.85
N CYS A 91 13.36 0.33 7.51
CA CYS A 91 14.27 1.18 6.74
C CYS A 91 13.99 2.67 6.98
N SER A 92 12.72 3.07 7.09
CA SER A 92 12.33 4.45 7.35
C SER A 92 12.81 4.91 8.72
N VAL A 93 12.63 4.09 9.78
CA VAL A 93 13.13 4.40 11.12
C VAL A 93 14.64 4.69 11.11
N LEU A 94 15.45 3.84 10.47
CA LEU A 94 16.90 4.06 10.36
C LEU A 94 17.25 5.31 9.55
N THR A 95 16.56 5.52 8.43
CA THR A 95 16.82 6.65 7.53
C THR A 95 16.43 7.98 8.19
N GLU A 96 15.32 8.00 8.90
CA GLU A 96 14.85 9.15 9.67
C GLU A 96 15.81 9.48 10.82
N LEU A 97 16.30 8.47 11.55
CA LEU A 97 17.33 8.66 12.57
C LEU A 97 18.60 9.29 11.98
N CYS A 98 19.13 8.71 10.91
CA CYS A 98 20.32 9.24 10.24
C CYS A 98 20.09 10.66 9.71
N SER A 99 18.92 10.93 9.12
CA SER A 99 18.55 12.26 8.64
C SER A 99 18.50 13.28 9.79
N TRP A 100 17.90 12.89 10.92
CA TRP A 100 17.82 13.73 12.09
C TRP A 100 19.21 14.04 12.66
N LYS A 101 20.07 13.03 12.84
CA LYS A 101 21.45 13.20 13.37
C LYS A 101 22.32 14.07 12.46
N LEU A 102 22.12 14.00 11.14
CA LEU A 102 22.79 14.88 10.16
C LEU A 102 22.35 16.34 10.26
N LEU A 103 21.11 16.60 10.67
CA LEU A 103 20.60 17.96 10.88
C LEU A 103 20.93 18.53 12.26
N HIS A 104 21.31 17.68 13.21
CA HIS A 104 21.59 18.06 14.60
C HIS A 104 22.96 17.51 15.04
N PRO A 105 24.08 18.05 14.52
CA PRO A 105 25.41 17.64 14.95
C PRO A 105 25.59 17.83 16.46
N THR A 106 26.26 16.87 17.12
CA THR A 106 26.59 17.02 18.53
C THR A 106 27.72 18.05 18.74
N ASP A 107 27.99 18.41 19.98
CA ASP A 107 29.11 19.27 20.36
C ASP A 107 29.85 18.72 21.59
N HIS A 108 30.97 19.35 21.95
CA HIS A 108 31.77 18.95 23.11
C HIS A 108 31.00 19.06 24.43
N ALA A 109 30.05 20.01 24.52
CA ALA A 109 29.24 20.22 25.72
C ALA A 109 28.24 19.08 25.92
N SER A 110 27.61 18.60 24.84
CA SER A 110 26.62 17.52 24.84
C SER A 110 27.28 16.14 24.88
N ASN A 111 28.46 15.99 24.25
CA ASN A 111 29.24 14.76 24.26
C ASN A 111 30.72 15.07 24.54
N PRO A 112 31.21 14.82 25.77
CA PRO A 112 32.61 15.07 26.13
C PRO A 112 33.65 14.32 25.28
N ARG A 113 33.24 13.24 24.59
CA ARG A 113 34.12 12.49 23.67
C ARG A 113 34.27 13.16 22.30
N CYS A 114 33.46 14.16 21.99
CA CYS A 114 33.51 14.94 20.77
C CYS A 114 34.55 16.06 20.92
N PRO A 115 35.67 16.08 20.19
CA PRO A 115 36.65 17.15 20.28
C PRO A 115 36.06 18.51 19.86
N PRO A 116 36.47 19.63 20.50
CA PRO A 116 36.05 20.97 20.07
C PRO A 116 36.45 21.32 18.63
N THR A 117 37.49 20.67 18.10
CA THR A 117 38.00 20.85 16.74
C THR A 117 37.38 19.90 15.71
N ALA A 118 36.44 19.03 16.12
CA ALA A 118 35.82 18.06 15.22
C ALA A 118 34.99 18.75 14.13
N GLU A 119 35.16 18.30 12.89
CA GLU A 119 34.40 18.82 11.76
C GLU A 119 32.91 18.46 11.88
N GLU A 120 32.03 19.24 11.23
CA GLU A 120 30.58 19.07 11.34
C GLU A 120 30.11 17.67 10.96
N TYR A 121 30.70 17.05 9.94
CA TYR A 121 30.33 15.70 9.53
C TYR A 121 30.68 14.65 10.60
N GLU A 122 31.86 14.76 11.21
CA GLU A 122 32.29 13.87 12.29
C GLU A 122 31.41 14.04 13.54
N ARG A 123 31.03 15.29 13.85
CA ARG A 123 30.08 15.63 14.92
C ARG A 123 28.67 15.08 14.66
N ALA A 124 28.24 15.06 13.41
CA ALA A 124 26.92 14.54 13.02
C ALA A 124 26.86 13.01 12.93
N THR A 125 28.01 12.36 12.74
CA THR A 125 28.11 10.91 12.54
C THR A 125 28.85 10.24 13.69
N ARG A 126 30.19 10.17 13.64
CA ARG A 126 31.04 9.43 14.58
C ARG A 126 30.69 9.67 16.05
N TYR A 127 30.44 10.92 16.42
CA TYR A 127 30.19 11.35 17.79
C TYR A 127 28.71 11.48 18.15
N ASN A 128 27.78 11.36 17.20
CA ASN A 128 26.35 11.61 17.46
C ASN A 128 25.55 10.36 17.82
N TYR A 129 26.20 9.21 17.95
CA TYR A 129 25.57 7.96 18.36
C TYR A 129 26.22 7.38 19.60
N THR A 130 25.40 7.01 20.57
CA THR A 130 25.80 6.22 21.74
C THR A 130 26.15 4.78 21.31
N SER A 131 26.80 4.03 22.21
CA SER A 131 27.05 2.60 21.95
C SER A 131 25.76 1.82 21.79
N GLU A 132 24.74 2.13 22.59
CA GLU A 132 23.42 1.47 22.55
C GLU A 132 22.70 1.73 21.23
N GLU A 133 22.69 2.99 20.75
CA GLU A 133 22.12 3.34 19.44
C GLU A 133 22.84 2.58 18.32
N LYS A 134 24.17 2.47 18.36
CA LYS A 134 24.93 1.71 17.34
C LYS A 134 24.58 0.24 17.33
N PHE A 135 24.44 -0.40 18.51
CA PHE A 135 24.02 -1.80 18.59
C PHE A 135 22.60 -2.00 18.06
N ALA A 136 21.66 -1.12 18.45
CA ALA A 136 20.29 -1.16 17.96
C ALA A 136 20.22 -0.97 16.44
N MET A 137 21.01 -0.05 15.88
CA MET A 137 21.09 0.14 14.43
C MET A 137 21.59 -1.12 13.72
N ILE A 138 22.67 -1.75 14.22
CA ILE A 138 23.21 -2.99 13.67
C ILE A 138 22.14 -4.09 13.70
N GLU A 139 21.43 -4.21 14.81
CA GLU A 139 20.36 -5.20 14.98
C GLU A 139 19.23 -5.00 13.95
N VAL A 140 18.73 -3.77 13.79
CA VAL A 140 17.67 -3.46 12.82
C VAL A 140 18.15 -3.66 11.39
N ILE A 141 19.39 -3.28 11.06
CA ILE A 141 20.00 -3.54 9.73
C ILE A 141 20.06 -5.06 9.48
N ALA A 142 20.47 -5.85 10.47
CA ALA A 142 20.53 -7.30 10.36
C ALA A 142 19.14 -7.91 10.14
N MET A 143 18.12 -7.46 10.88
CA MET A 143 16.72 -7.89 10.68
C MET A 143 16.21 -7.55 9.28
N ILE A 144 16.45 -6.33 8.79
CA ILE A 144 16.09 -5.90 7.43
C ILE A 144 16.75 -6.80 6.39
N LYS A 145 18.07 -7.00 6.48
CA LYS A 145 18.83 -7.80 5.51
C LYS A 145 18.46 -9.28 5.57
N GLY A 146 18.26 -9.82 6.76
CA GLY A 146 17.79 -11.20 6.96
C GLY A 146 16.43 -11.42 6.32
N LEU A 147 15.46 -10.55 6.62
CA LEU A 147 14.12 -10.63 6.05
C LEU A 147 14.13 -10.43 4.53
N GLN A 148 14.92 -9.48 4.01
CA GLN A 148 15.09 -9.28 2.56
C GLN A 148 15.53 -10.56 1.86
N VAL A 149 16.51 -11.29 2.42
CA VAL A 149 17.00 -12.56 1.85
C VAL A 149 15.92 -13.63 1.89
N LEU A 150 15.18 -13.76 3.00
CA LEU A 150 14.11 -14.75 3.12
C LEU A 150 12.98 -14.47 2.13
N MET A 151 12.58 -13.21 1.96
CA MET A 151 11.56 -12.83 0.98
C MET A 151 12.01 -13.06 -0.45
N ALA A 152 13.26 -12.75 -0.80
CA ALA A 152 13.81 -13.00 -2.12
C ALA A 152 13.79 -14.49 -2.49
N ARG A 153 14.01 -15.40 -1.53
CA ARG A 153 13.90 -16.85 -1.77
C ARG A 153 12.48 -17.31 -2.10
N MET A 154 11.47 -16.54 -1.67
CA MET A 154 10.05 -16.81 -1.90
C MET A 154 9.48 -16.04 -3.10
N GLU A 155 10.30 -15.28 -3.82
CA GLU A 155 9.86 -14.34 -4.87
C GLU A 155 8.99 -15.01 -5.94
N THR A 156 9.39 -16.17 -6.45
CA THR A 156 8.63 -16.89 -7.49
C THR A 156 7.23 -17.27 -7.02
N VAL A 157 7.10 -17.69 -5.75
CA VAL A 157 5.83 -18.05 -5.12
C VAL A 157 4.98 -16.82 -4.91
N PHE A 158 5.59 -15.73 -4.42
CA PHE A 158 4.89 -14.46 -4.23
C PHE A 158 4.38 -13.89 -5.56
N ALA A 159 5.21 -13.89 -6.60
CA ALA A 159 4.84 -13.41 -7.92
C ALA A 159 3.70 -14.23 -8.53
N ASP A 160 3.72 -15.55 -8.36
CA ASP A 160 2.65 -16.43 -8.84
C ASP A 160 1.33 -16.19 -8.11
N ALA A 161 1.37 -16.17 -6.79
CA ALA A 161 0.21 -15.91 -5.94
C ALA A 161 -0.38 -14.52 -6.20
N ALA A 162 0.47 -13.49 -6.32
CA ALA A 162 0.05 -12.12 -6.60
C ALA A 162 -0.65 -12.01 -7.96
N ARG A 163 -0.10 -12.59 -9.02
CA ARG A 163 -0.72 -12.60 -10.36
C ARG A 163 -2.12 -13.23 -10.31
N ARG A 164 -2.27 -14.39 -9.65
CA ARG A 164 -3.56 -15.09 -9.53
C ARG A 164 -4.56 -14.33 -8.67
N SER A 165 -4.14 -13.86 -7.49
CA SER A 165 -5.00 -13.14 -6.54
C SER A 165 -5.49 -11.83 -7.13
N ILE A 166 -4.59 -11.04 -7.73
CA ILE A 166 -4.94 -9.75 -8.34
C ILE A 166 -5.88 -9.95 -9.52
N TYR A 167 -5.62 -10.96 -10.36
CA TYR A 167 -6.54 -11.30 -11.44
C TYR A 167 -7.93 -11.66 -10.93
N ALA A 168 -8.02 -12.57 -9.95
CA ALA A 168 -9.29 -13.00 -9.37
C ALA A 168 -10.06 -11.82 -8.78
N GLU A 169 -9.40 -10.97 -7.98
CA GLU A 169 -10.03 -9.80 -7.37
C GLU A 169 -10.48 -8.75 -8.40
N LEU A 170 -9.68 -8.48 -9.44
CA LEU A 170 -10.07 -7.62 -10.54
C LEU A 170 -11.28 -8.16 -11.28
N GLN A 171 -11.27 -9.44 -11.67
CA GLN A 171 -12.36 -10.01 -12.45
C GLN A 171 -13.64 -10.17 -11.63
N ASP A 172 -13.55 -10.56 -10.37
CA ASP A 172 -14.73 -10.63 -9.49
C ASP A 172 -15.34 -9.24 -9.27
N PHE A 173 -14.51 -8.21 -9.11
CA PHE A 173 -15.00 -6.85 -9.01
C PHE A 173 -15.70 -6.39 -10.31
N VAL A 174 -15.02 -6.53 -11.44
CA VAL A 174 -15.50 -6.04 -12.74
C VAL A 174 -16.72 -6.82 -13.24
N GLN A 175 -16.71 -8.15 -13.10
CA GLN A 175 -17.75 -9.01 -13.64
C GLN A 175 -18.92 -9.21 -12.68
N LEU A 176 -18.70 -9.20 -11.37
CA LEU A 176 -19.74 -9.47 -10.36
C LEU A 176 -20.11 -8.21 -9.57
N ALA A 177 -19.15 -7.57 -8.90
CA ALA A 177 -19.45 -6.47 -7.98
C ALA A 177 -20.06 -5.26 -8.69
N LEU A 178 -19.58 -4.93 -9.90
CA LEU A 178 -20.10 -3.81 -10.70
C LEU A 178 -21.48 -4.07 -11.35
N ARG A 179 -22.03 -5.29 -11.28
CA ARG A 179 -23.38 -5.60 -11.83
C ARG A 179 -24.46 -4.77 -11.16
N GLU A 180 -24.47 -4.73 -9.83
CA GLU A 180 -25.52 -4.02 -9.08
C GLU A 180 -25.44 -2.49 -9.24
N PRO A 181 -24.24 -1.86 -9.14
CA PRO A 181 -24.04 -0.46 -9.51
C PRO A 181 -24.52 -0.13 -10.93
N LEU A 182 -24.18 -0.98 -11.92
CA LEU A 182 -24.60 -0.80 -13.30
C LEU A 182 -26.13 -0.88 -13.44
N ARG A 183 -26.75 -1.89 -12.83
CA ARG A 183 -28.20 -2.08 -12.81
C ARG A 183 -28.91 -0.84 -12.26
N LYS A 184 -28.44 -0.32 -11.13
CA LYS A 184 -28.99 0.90 -10.50
C LYS A 184 -28.81 2.12 -11.41
N ALA A 185 -27.64 2.28 -12.04
CA ALA A 185 -27.38 3.39 -12.95
C ALA A 185 -28.32 3.36 -14.15
N ILE A 186 -28.56 2.18 -14.75
CA ILE A 186 -29.50 2.00 -15.86
C ILE A 186 -30.94 2.27 -15.41
N LYS A 187 -31.39 1.64 -14.31
CA LYS A 187 -32.75 1.82 -13.78
C LYS A 187 -33.08 3.29 -13.47
N ASN A 188 -32.11 4.02 -12.92
CA ASN A 188 -32.28 5.40 -12.47
C ASN A 188 -31.83 6.43 -13.51
N LYS A 189 -31.56 6.02 -14.76
CA LYS A 189 -31.14 6.89 -15.87
C LYS A 189 -29.92 7.78 -15.52
N LYS A 190 -28.94 7.21 -14.82
CA LYS A 190 -27.66 7.85 -14.47
C LYS A 190 -26.63 7.58 -15.56
N ASP A 191 -26.80 8.22 -16.72
CA ASP A 191 -26.04 7.89 -17.95
C ASP A 191 -24.52 8.02 -17.78
N LEU A 192 -24.03 9.04 -17.07
CA LEU A 192 -22.60 9.24 -16.85
C LEU A 192 -21.98 8.16 -15.94
N ILE A 193 -22.69 7.76 -14.88
CA ILE A 193 -22.26 6.65 -14.02
C ILE A 193 -22.27 5.34 -14.81
N ARG A 194 -23.33 5.11 -15.59
CA ARG A 194 -23.43 3.96 -16.50
C ARG A 194 -22.24 3.91 -17.46
N SER A 195 -21.92 5.02 -18.15
CA SER A 195 -20.84 5.03 -19.13
C SER A 195 -19.48 4.75 -18.51
N ILE A 196 -19.22 5.25 -17.30
CA ILE A 196 -17.97 4.97 -16.58
C ILE A 196 -17.89 3.48 -16.20
N ILE A 197 -18.95 2.91 -15.62
CA ILE A 197 -18.96 1.50 -15.22
C ILE A 197 -18.82 0.57 -16.44
N VAL A 198 -19.50 0.88 -17.55
CA VAL A 198 -19.36 0.13 -18.81
C VAL A 198 -17.93 0.22 -19.33
N SER A 199 -17.32 1.41 -19.35
CA SER A 199 -15.94 1.58 -19.79
C SER A 199 -14.94 0.78 -18.94
N VAL A 200 -15.12 0.73 -17.61
CA VAL A 200 -14.31 -0.12 -16.71
C VAL A 200 -14.44 -1.60 -17.12
N ARG A 201 -15.66 -2.05 -17.39
CA ARG A 201 -15.95 -3.45 -17.75
C ARG A 201 -15.41 -3.84 -19.12
N GLU A 202 -15.49 -2.94 -20.10
CA GLU A 202 -14.90 -3.14 -21.43
C GLU A 202 -13.37 -3.15 -21.41
N THR A 203 -12.75 -2.34 -20.53
CA THR A 203 -11.29 -2.22 -20.44
C THR A 203 -10.63 -3.49 -19.86
N CYS A 204 -11.27 -4.11 -18.87
CA CYS A 204 -10.66 -5.17 -18.05
C CYS A 204 -11.44 -6.48 -17.94
N GLY A 205 -12.70 -6.55 -18.39
CA GLY A 205 -13.51 -7.76 -18.26
C GLY A 205 -13.04 -8.88 -19.19
N ASP A 206 -12.44 -9.94 -18.62
CA ASP A 206 -12.12 -11.17 -19.36
C ASP A 206 -13.24 -12.22 -19.17
N TRP A 207 -14.20 -12.22 -20.08
CA TRP A 207 -15.36 -13.09 -20.01
C TRP A 207 -15.01 -14.52 -20.45
N ALA A 208 -15.52 -15.53 -19.74
CA ALA A 208 -15.23 -16.94 -20.04
C ALA A 208 -15.58 -17.38 -21.49
N ARG A 209 -16.52 -16.69 -22.15
CA ARG A 209 -16.92 -16.94 -23.55
C ARG A 209 -16.36 -15.91 -24.54
N GLY A 210 -15.41 -15.08 -24.11
CA GLY A 210 -14.83 -13.99 -24.92
C GLY A 210 -15.71 -12.76 -25.09
N CYS A 211 -16.99 -12.82 -24.67
CA CYS A 211 -17.91 -11.69 -24.73
C CYS A 211 -18.76 -11.58 -23.46
N GLU A 212 -19.20 -10.36 -23.17
CA GLU A 212 -20.08 -10.09 -22.04
C GLU A 212 -21.43 -10.80 -22.20
N PRO A 213 -21.94 -11.49 -21.16
CA PRO A 213 -23.24 -12.16 -21.19
C PRO A 213 -24.42 -11.21 -21.46
N GLN A 214 -24.89 -11.14 -22.70
CA GLN A 214 -26.00 -10.26 -23.11
C GLN A 214 -27.36 -10.58 -22.46
N GLN A 215 -27.47 -11.77 -21.84
CA GLN A 215 -28.65 -12.16 -21.07
C GLN A 215 -28.64 -11.67 -19.61
N ASP A 216 -27.58 -10.99 -19.14
CA ASP A 216 -27.52 -10.44 -17.78
C ASP A 216 -28.67 -9.43 -17.54
N PRO A 217 -29.58 -9.67 -16.57
CA PRO A 217 -30.66 -8.73 -16.24
C PRO A 217 -30.16 -7.33 -15.86
N ALA A 218 -28.95 -7.24 -15.28
CA ALA A 218 -28.34 -5.98 -14.86
C ALA A 218 -28.14 -5.02 -16.03
N LEU A 219 -27.79 -5.54 -17.23
CA LEU A 219 -27.65 -4.75 -18.47
C LEU A 219 -28.96 -4.11 -18.94
N ARG A 220 -30.10 -4.55 -18.39
CA ARG A 220 -31.44 -4.02 -18.66
C ARG A 220 -32.05 -3.30 -17.45
N GLY A 221 -31.26 -3.07 -16.39
CA GLY A 221 -31.71 -2.45 -15.14
C GLY A 221 -32.63 -3.35 -14.29
N LYS A 222 -32.76 -4.64 -14.63
CA LYS A 222 -33.61 -5.61 -13.94
C LYS A 222 -32.82 -6.39 -12.89
N LYS A 223 -33.51 -6.80 -11.81
CA LYS A 223 -32.92 -7.70 -10.80
C LYS A 223 -32.80 -9.11 -11.37
N ASP A 224 -31.95 -9.93 -10.75
CA ASP A 224 -31.91 -11.36 -11.02
C ASP A 224 -33.28 -11.99 -10.70
N GLY A 225 -33.75 -12.89 -11.57
CA GLY A 225 -35.03 -13.57 -11.41
C GLY A 225 -34.97 -14.70 -10.38
N GLU A 226 -36.02 -15.52 -10.30
CA GLU A 226 -36.07 -16.69 -9.41
C GLU A 226 -34.99 -17.73 -9.76
N ALA A 227 -34.68 -17.89 -11.05
CA ALA A 227 -33.45 -18.55 -11.48
C ALA A 227 -32.28 -17.56 -11.34
N SER A 228 -31.45 -17.76 -10.31
CA SER A 228 -30.27 -16.92 -10.06
C SER A 228 -29.36 -16.88 -11.28
N PHE A 229 -29.16 -15.68 -11.84
CA PHE A 229 -28.23 -15.49 -12.94
C PHE A 229 -26.79 -15.56 -12.42
N THR A 230 -26.00 -16.48 -12.95
CA THR A 230 -24.62 -16.70 -12.51
C THR A 230 -23.63 -16.42 -13.63
N ILE A 231 -22.52 -15.77 -13.28
CA ILE A 231 -21.38 -15.54 -14.17
C ILE A 231 -20.22 -16.40 -13.64
N LYS A 232 -19.70 -17.28 -14.49
CA LYS A 232 -18.47 -18.02 -14.20
C LYS A 232 -17.28 -17.14 -14.54
N VAL A 233 -16.62 -16.60 -13.52
CA VAL A 233 -15.42 -15.79 -13.67
C VAL A 233 -14.21 -16.72 -13.90
N PRO A 234 -13.40 -16.52 -14.96
CA PRO A 234 -12.20 -17.31 -15.16
C PRO A 234 -11.17 -17.05 -14.06
N ARG A 235 -10.21 -17.97 -13.91
CA ARG A 235 -9.01 -17.79 -13.08
C ARG A 235 -7.78 -17.95 -13.95
N ARG A 236 -6.95 -16.92 -13.98
CA ARG A 236 -5.71 -16.88 -14.76
C ARG A 236 -4.56 -16.45 -13.87
N ASN A 237 -3.38 -16.76 -14.36
CA ASN A 237 -2.13 -16.45 -13.70
C ASN A 237 -1.44 -15.24 -14.36
N VAL A 238 -2.13 -14.10 -14.38
CA VAL A 238 -1.65 -12.88 -15.06
C VAL A 238 -2.29 -11.66 -14.44
N GLY A 239 -1.49 -10.63 -14.09
CA GLY A 239 -2.03 -9.35 -13.64
C GLY A 239 -2.58 -8.50 -14.79
N PRO A 240 -3.36 -7.44 -14.51
CA PRO A 240 -3.69 -6.45 -15.53
C PRO A 240 -2.43 -5.74 -16.04
N SER A 241 -2.49 -5.21 -17.26
CA SER A 241 -1.46 -4.29 -17.74
C SER A 241 -1.45 -2.99 -16.92
N SER A 242 -0.34 -2.25 -16.96
CA SER A 242 -0.22 -0.95 -16.28
C SER A 242 -1.29 0.04 -16.76
N THR A 243 -1.59 0.06 -18.06
CA THR A 243 -2.65 0.89 -18.65
C THR A 243 -4.04 0.45 -18.18
N GLN A 244 -4.33 -0.84 -18.15
CA GLN A 244 -5.60 -1.38 -17.64
C GLN A 244 -5.83 -0.96 -16.19
N LEU A 245 -4.83 -1.17 -15.33
CA LEU A 245 -4.92 -0.82 -13.92
C LEU A 245 -5.08 0.69 -13.71
N TYR A 246 -4.31 1.50 -14.45
CA TYR A 246 -4.41 2.95 -14.40
C TYR A 246 -5.80 3.46 -14.80
N MET A 247 -6.33 2.96 -15.92
CA MET A 247 -7.64 3.36 -16.45
C MET A 247 -8.76 3.01 -15.48
N VAL A 248 -8.80 1.76 -14.99
CA VAL A 248 -9.81 1.32 -14.03
C VAL A 248 -9.76 2.15 -12.75
N ARG A 249 -8.58 2.33 -12.16
CA ARG A 249 -8.44 3.10 -10.92
C ARG A 249 -8.89 4.55 -11.10
N THR A 250 -8.47 5.20 -12.18
CA THR A 250 -8.83 6.61 -12.49
C THR A 250 -10.34 6.78 -12.70
N GLN A 251 -10.95 5.86 -13.45
CA GLN A 251 -12.40 5.88 -13.70
C GLN A 251 -13.21 5.63 -12.44
N LEU A 252 -12.78 4.70 -11.58
CA LEU A 252 -13.40 4.45 -10.29
C LEU A 252 -13.20 5.61 -9.31
N GLU A 253 -12.03 6.26 -9.30
CA GLU A 253 -11.76 7.46 -8.50
C GLU A 253 -12.74 8.59 -8.87
N ALA A 254 -13.03 8.77 -10.16
CA ALA A 254 -14.01 9.76 -10.61
C ALA A 254 -15.43 9.50 -10.06
N LEU A 255 -15.81 8.25 -9.80
CA LEU A 255 -17.11 7.90 -9.19
C LEU A 255 -17.17 8.26 -7.71
N ILE A 256 -16.06 8.11 -6.98
CA ILE A 256 -16.01 8.27 -5.52
C ILE A 256 -15.47 9.63 -5.06
N SER A 257 -14.93 10.44 -5.97
CA SER A 257 -14.33 11.74 -5.66
C SER A 257 -15.35 12.77 -5.17
N ASP A 258 -14.99 13.47 -4.09
CA ASP A 258 -15.70 14.64 -3.56
C ASP A 258 -15.30 15.96 -4.22
N LYS A 259 -14.26 15.94 -5.08
CA LYS A 259 -13.75 17.14 -5.75
C LYS A 259 -14.61 17.48 -6.96
N SER A 260 -15.69 18.21 -6.72
CA SER A 260 -16.37 18.96 -7.77
C SER A 260 -16.23 20.46 -7.47
N GLY A 261 -15.65 21.22 -8.39
CA GLY A 261 -15.58 22.68 -8.32
C GLY A 261 -16.98 23.31 -8.47
N GLY A 262 -17.86 23.12 -7.49
CA GLY A 262 -19.22 23.68 -7.43
C GLY A 262 -20.32 22.88 -8.15
N ARG A 263 -20.02 21.77 -8.83
CA ARG A 263 -21.03 20.90 -9.49
C ARG A 263 -21.47 19.74 -8.59
N ARG A 264 -22.64 19.14 -8.83
CA ARG A 264 -23.07 17.90 -8.15
C ARG A 264 -22.03 16.78 -8.38
N THR A 265 -21.55 16.14 -7.33
CA THR A 265 -20.59 15.01 -7.42
C THR A 265 -21.32 13.73 -7.84
N LEU A 266 -20.63 12.84 -8.57
CA LEU A 266 -21.15 11.51 -8.93
C LEU A 266 -21.32 10.63 -7.69
N ARG A 267 -20.48 10.84 -6.67
CA ARG A 267 -20.54 10.16 -5.37
C ARG A 267 -21.93 10.23 -4.74
N LYS A 268 -22.59 11.39 -4.79
CA LYS A 268 -23.93 11.61 -4.20
C LYS A 268 -25.04 10.83 -4.90
N ASP A 269 -24.78 10.31 -6.10
CA ASP A 269 -25.72 9.51 -6.89
C ASP A 269 -25.50 8.00 -6.74
N LEU A 270 -24.55 7.59 -5.89
CA LEU A 270 -24.28 6.21 -5.53
C LEU A 270 -24.73 5.93 -4.10
N ASP A 271 -25.26 4.73 -3.86
CA ASP A 271 -25.60 4.29 -2.50
C ASP A 271 -24.37 3.84 -1.71
N ALA A 272 -24.48 3.81 -0.38
CA ALA A 272 -23.37 3.53 0.52
C ALA A 272 -22.69 2.16 0.27
N ALA A 273 -23.46 1.13 -0.09
CA ALA A 273 -22.88 -0.19 -0.36
C ALA A 273 -22.01 -0.17 -1.63
N THR A 274 -22.50 0.47 -2.69
CA THR A 274 -21.74 0.68 -3.93
C THR A 274 -20.47 1.49 -3.67
N LEU A 275 -20.58 2.59 -2.92
CA LEU A 275 -19.42 3.43 -2.57
C LEU A 275 -18.36 2.63 -1.81
N HIS A 276 -18.78 1.86 -0.79
CA HIS A 276 -17.87 1.05 0.00
C HIS A 276 -17.14 -0.01 -0.85
N GLN A 277 -17.84 -0.67 -1.78
CA GLN A 277 -17.23 -1.64 -2.68
C GLN A 277 -16.17 -1.00 -3.59
N ILE A 278 -16.47 0.15 -4.19
CA ILE A 278 -15.53 0.86 -5.07
C ILE A 278 -14.34 1.39 -4.27
N GLU A 279 -14.56 1.98 -3.09
CA GLU A 279 -13.49 2.47 -2.21
C GLU A 279 -12.58 1.35 -1.72
N SER A 280 -13.16 0.21 -1.33
CA SER A 280 -12.39 -0.96 -0.89
C SER A 280 -11.49 -1.46 -2.02
N PHE A 281 -12.05 -1.67 -3.22
CA PHE A 281 -11.28 -2.06 -4.40
C PHE A 281 -10.19 -1.03 -4.75
N HIS A 282 -10.53 0.27 -4.73
CA HIS A 282 -9.59 1.34 -5.06
C HIS A 282 -8.46 1.45 -4.03
N ARG A 283 -8.71 1.16 -2.74
CA ARG A 283 -7.68 1.13 -1.72
C ARG A 283 -6.77 -0.09 -1.87
N THR A 284 -7.34 -1.29 -2.06
CA THR A 284 -6.56 -2.52 -2.20
C THR A 284 -5.69 -2.49 -3.45
N SER A 285 -6.26 -2.07 -4.59
CA SER A 285 -5.55 -2.02 -5.88
C SER A 285 -4.42 -0.98 -5.95
N PHE A 286 -4.24 -0.15 -4.92
CA PHE A 286 -3.11 0.78 -4.84
C PHE A 286 -1.77 0.03 -4.82
N TYR A 287 -1.73 -1.12 -4.16
CA TYR A 287 -0.50 -1.89 -3.97
C TYR A 287 -0.18 -2.84 -5.13
N TRP A 288 -1.13 -3.07 -6.05
CA TRP A 288 -0.99 -4.10 -7.09
C TRP A 288 0.19 -3.87 -8.03
N THR A 289 0.47 -2.62 -8.41
CA THR A 289 1.65 -2.32 -9.24
C THR A 289 2.93 -2.77 -8.54
N TYR A 290 3.06 -2.56 -7.23
CA TYR A 290 4.27 -2.95 -6.50
C TYR A 290 4.38 -4.47 -6.37
N LEU A 291 3.25 -5.17 -6.16
CA LEU A 291 3.20 -6.63 -6.04
C LEU A 291 3.39 -7.36 -7.37
N LEU A 292 3.04 -6.73 -8.50
CA LEU A 292 3.24 -7.29 -9.84
C LEU A 292 4.67 -7.05 -10.37
N ASN A 293 5.40 -6.11 -9.77
CA ASN A 293 6.78 -5.77 -10.14
C ASN A 293 7.76 -6.13 -9.02
N LEU A 294 7.56 -7.30 -8.41
CA LEU A 294 8.60 -7.89 -7.57
C LEU A 294 9.85 -8.21 -8.40
N PRO A 295 11.04 -8.17 -7.76
CA PRO A 295 12.28 -8.88 -8.09
C PRO A 295 12.42 -9.50 -9.46
#